data_AF-A0A6S7FPH0-F1
#
_entry.id   AF-A0A6S7FPH0-F1
#
_cell.length_a   1.000
_cell.length_b   1.000
_cell.length_c   1.000
_cell.angle_alpha   90.00
_cell.angle_beta   90.00
_cell.angle_gamma   90.00
#
_symmetry.space_group_name_H-M   'P 1'
#
loop_
_entity.id
_entity.type
_entity.pdbx_description
1 polymer ?
#
loop_
_entity_poly.entity_id
_entity_poly.type
_entity_poly.pdbx_seq_one_letter_code
_entity_poly.pdbx_strand_id
1 'polypeptide(L)'
;MQTEEFKTTKLWDKVQNAITTLQTTPDSIPQIRFAISKVRAAFHDYHMSIVSYIDYLVRVGTLECIEEREKIEDILDYHKHYVDTVVAEGNERKKELTAEMGSARLSSRASSRASSASSAALRAQARGDAAAAIKKAELEKKRNEIESQLALQIQQELALSRQKINEKAQLESHRESHRYRE
;
A
#
# COMPACT_ATOMS: atom_id res chain seq x y z
N MET A 1 18.49 -17.65 12.67
CA MET A 1 17.81 -17.17 11.45
C MET A 1 16.33 -17.54 11.42
N GLN A 2 15.97 -18.83 11.34
CA GLN A 2 14.55 -19.26 11.24
C GLN A 2 13.61 -18.67 12.33
N THR A 3 14.11 -18.44 13.55
CA THR A 3 13.30 -17.86 14.64
C THR A 3 12.98 -16.37 14.45
N GLU A 4 13.92 -15.59 13.88
CA GLU A 4 13.71 -14.15 13.63
C GLU A 4 12.86 -13.94 12.37
N GLU A 5 13.07 -14.75 11.34
CA GLU A 5 12.23 -14.76 10.13
C GLU A 5 10.76 -15.11 10.46
N PHE A 6 10.54 -16.15 11.26
CA PHE A 6 9.19 -16.51 11.72
C PHE A 6 8.51 -15.41 12.55
N LYS A 7 9.30 -14.66 13.33
CA LYS A 7 8.80 -13.54 14.15
C LYS A 7 8.39 -12.35 13.28
N THR A 8 9.21 -11.99 12.28
CA THR A 8 8.91 -10.88 11.38
C THR A 8 7.70 -11.19 10.49
N THR A 9 7.54 -12.42 9.99
CA THR A 9 6.33 -12.85 9.27
C THR A 9 5.07 -12.69 10.13
N LYS A 10 5.09 -13.20 11.37
CA LYS A 10 3.95 -13.05 12.29
C LYS A 10 3.60 -11.60 12.61
N LEU A 11 4.61 -10.73 12.72
CA LEU A 11 4.38 -9.31 12.94
C LEU A 11 3.77 -8.66 11.69
N TRP A 12 4.21 -9.05 10.50
CA TRP A 12 3.61 -8.60 9.25
C TRP A 12 2.14 -9.03 9.12
N ASP A 13 1.80 -10.27 9.47
CA ASP A 13 0.40 -10.73 9.49
C ASP A 13 -0.47 -9.86 10.40
N LYS A 14 0.06 -9.41 11.55
CA LYS A 14 -0.66 -8.47 12.43
C LYS A 14 -0.87 -7.10 11.77
N VAL A 15 0.12 -6.60 11.03
CA VAL A 15 -0.02 -5.37 10.24
C VAL A 15 -1.11 -5.52 9.20
N GLN A 16 -1.09 -6.62 8.43
CA GLN A 16 -2.11 -6.90 7.42
C GLN A 16 -3.52 -6.98 8.02
N ASN A 17 -3.68 -7.67 9.16
CA ASN A 17 -4.96 -7.71 9.88
C ASN A 17 -5.43 -6.32 10.34
N ALA A 18 -4.52 -5.47 10.81
CA ALA A 18 -4.85 -4.09 11.18
C ALA A 18 -5.26 -3.24 9.96
N ILE A 19 -4.60 -3.45 8.81
CA ILE A 19 -4.95 -2.80 7.53
C ILE A 19 -6.34 -3.22 7.07
N THR A 20 -6.63 -4.53 7.05
CA THR A 20 -7.97 -5.05 6.70
C THR A 20 -9.03 -4.48 7.63
N THR A 21 -8.73 -4.36 8.93
CA THR A 21 -9.62 -3.71 9.89
C THR A 21 -9.89 -2.25 9.51
N LEU A 22 -8.87 -1.48 9.14
CA LEU A 22 -9.04 -0.09 8.71
C LEU A 22 -9.87 0.02 7.42
N GLN A 23 -9.63 -0.83 6.44
CA GLN A 23 -10.36 -0.84 5.16
C GLN A 23 -11.84 -1.20 5.34
N THR A 24 -12.16 -2.10 6.28
CA THR A 24 -13.53 -2.54 6.57
C THR A 24 -14.23 -1.70 7.64
N THR A 25 -13.53 -0.76 8.28
CA THR A 25 -14.10 0.12 9.31
C THR A 25 -15.21 0.98 8.69
N PRO A 26 -16.39 1.10 9.34
CA PRO A 26 -17.46 1.99 8.89
C PRO A 26 -17.05 3.47 8.84
N ASP A 27 -17.82 4.27 8.09
CA ASP A 27 -17.63 5.71 7.95
C ASP A 27 -17.91 6.46 9.25
N SER A 28 -16.92 6.49 10.12
CA SER A 28 -16.95 7.16 11.41
C SER A 28 -15.57 7.69 11.75
N ILE A 29 -15.45 9.02 11.89
CA ILE A 29 -14.17 9.69 12.16
C ILE A 29 -13.44 9.10 13.38
N PRO A 30 -14.10 8.87 14.55
CA PRO A 30 -13.44 8.23 15.68
C PRO A 30 -12.94 6.82 15.38
N GLN A 31 -13.72 6.01 14.67
CA GLN A 31 -13.35 4.62 14.36
C GLN A 31 -12.19 4.56 13.36
N ILE A 32 -12.24 5.36 12.29
CA ILE A 32 -11.16 5.48 11.31
C ILE A 32 -9.87 5.94 11.99
N ARG A 33 -9.94 6.97 12.86
CA ARG A 33 -8.78 7.44 13.62
C ARG A 33 -8.17 6.33 14.47
N PHE A 34 -9.00 5.58 15.19
CA PHE A 34 -8.55 4.47 16.03
C PHE A 34 -7.93 3.34 15.21
N ALA A 35 -8.53 2.99 14.08
CA ALA A 35 -8.00 1.97 13.17
C ALA A 35 -6.65 2.39 12.55
N ILE A 36 -6.48 3.66 12.16
CA ILE A 36 -5.17 4.20 11.73
C ILE A 36 -4.12 4.05 12.84
N SER A 37 -4.47 4.38 14.09
CA SER A 37 -3.55 4.21 15.22
C SER A 37 -3.14 2.75 15.43
N LYS A 38 -4.06 1.79 15.23
CA LYS A 38 -3.73 0.36 15.28
C LYS A 38 -2.77 -0.07 14.19
N VAL A 39 -2.98 0.39 12.94
CA VAL A 39 -2.08 0.11 11.82
C VAL A 39 -0.67 0.62 12.14
N ARG A 40 -0.55 1.86 12.63
CA ARG A 40 0.75 2.46 12.99
C ARG A 40 1.44 1.71 14.13
N ALA A 41 0.69 1.31 15.16
CA ALA A 41 1.26 0.55 16.28
C ALA A 41 1.78 -0.82 15.82
N ALA A 42 0.97 -1.56 15.05
CA ALA A 42 1.39 -2.85 14.51
C ALA A 42 2.62 -2.72 13.59
N PHE A 43 2.64 -1.69 12.73
CA PHE A 43 3.78 -1.46 11.85
C PHE A 43 5.03 -1.05 12.61
N HIS A 44 4.91 -0.28 13.70
CA HIS A 44 6.03 0.05 14.56
C HIS A 44 6.68 -1.20 15.16
N ASP A 45 5.88 -2.12 15.70
CA ASP A 45 6.39 -3.38 16.26
C ASP A 45 7.11 -4.22 15.20
N TYR A 46 6.53 -4.32 14.00
CA TYR A 46 7.14 -4.99 12.84
C TYR A 46 8.48 -4.34 12.45
N HIS A 47 8.48 -3.01 12.26
CA HIS A 47 9.64 -2.24 11.84
C HIS A 47 10.79 -2.37 12.84
N MET A 48 10.52 -2.26 14.15
CA MET A 48 11.55 -2.43 15.18
C MET A 48 12.16 -3.82 15.17
N SER A 49 11.36 -4.87 14.90
CA SER A 49 11.89 -6.23 14.78
C SER A 49 12.76 -6.41 13.54
N ILE A 50 12.37 -5.84 12.39
CA ILE A 50 13.16 -5.89 11.15
C ILE A 50 14.48 -5.14 11.32
N VAL A 51 14.46 -3.92 11.88
CA VAL A 51 15.68 -3.14 12.12
C VAL A 51 16.64 -3.90 13.03
N SER A 52 16.13 -4.53 14.10
CA SER A 52 16.95 -5.39 14.96
C SER A 52 17.55 -6.59 14.22
N TYR A 53 16.84 -7.13 13.21
CA TYR A 53 17.35 -8.24 12.41
C TYR A 53 18.42 -7.77 11.42
N ILE A 54 18.22 -6.62 10.77
CA ILE A 54 19.22 -5.97 9.92
C ILE A 54 20.49 -5.69 10.73
N ASP A 55 20.38 -5.12 11.93
CA ASP A 55 21.51 -4.87 12.83
C ASP A 55 22.29 -6.16 13.16
N TYR A 56 21.60 -7.28 13.33
CA TYR A 56 22.23 -8.59 13.52
C TYR A 56 22.99 -9.03 12.26
N LEU A 57 22.38 -8.95 11.08
CA LEU A 57 23.01 -9.34 9.82
C LEU A 57 24.27 -8.51 9.53
N VAL A 58 24.21 -7.20 9.80
CA VAL A 58 25.36 -6.28 9.69
C VAL A 58 26.51 -6.72 10.62
N ARG A 59 26.20 -7.16 11.85
CA ARG A 59 27.22 -7.62 12.81
C ARG A 59 27.86 -8.95 12.41
N VAL A 60 27.10 -9.85 11.77
CA VAL A 60 27.62 -11.14 11.31
C VAL A 60 28.54 -10.95 10.10
N GLY A 61 28.15 -10.11 9.14
CA GLY A 61 29.02 -9.62 8.07
C GLY A 61 29.50 -10.67 7.06
N THR A 62 28.87 -11.85 6.98
CA THR A 62 29.13 -12.83 5.92
C THR A 62 28.49 -12.39 4.61
N LEU A 63 28.99 -12.91 3.48
CA LEU A 63 28.45 -12.58 2.15
C LEU A 63 26.95 -12.92 2.04
N GLU A 64 26.54 -14.06 2.60
CA GLU A 64 25.15 -14.49 2.68
C GLU A 64 24.28 -13.50 3.46
N CYS A 65 24.80 -12.95 4.57
CA CYS A 65 24.08 -11.95 5.38
C CYS A 65 23.99 -10.59 4.69
N ILE A 66 24.93 -10.24 3.80
CA ILE A 66 24.87 -9.00 3.01
C ILE A 66 23.72 -9.10 2.00
N GLU A 67 23.67 -10.20 1.23
CA GLU A 67 22.59 -10.44 0.26
C GLU A 67 21.21 -10.54 0.93
N GLU A 68 21.15 -11.16 2.11
CA GLU A 68 19.90 -11.26 2.88
C GLU A 68 19.46 -9.89 3.42
N ARG A 69 20.40 -9.06 3.90
CA ARG A 69 20.13 -7.70 4.34
C ARG A 69 19.50 -6.87 3.22
N GLU A 70 20.09 -6.86 2.03
CA GLU A 70 19.58 -6.07 0.90
C GLU A 70 18.12 -6.45 0.58
N LYS A 71 17.81 -7.76 0.53
CA LYS A 71 16.44 -8.25 0.32
C LYS A 71 15.48 -7.78 1.41
N ILE A 72 15.90 -7.78 2.67
CA ILE A 72 15.05 -7.37 3.80
C ILE A 72 14.83 -5.86 3.79
N GLU A 73 15.84 -5.07 3.43
CA GLU A 73 15.73 -3.62 3.29
C GLU A 73 14.73 -3.25 2.19
N ASP A 74 14.80 -3.90 1.02
CA ASP A 74 13.83 -3.72 -0.07
C ASP A 74 12.39 -4.07 0.36
N ILE A 75 12.22 -5.18 1.08
CA ILE A 75 10.92 -5.59 1.63
C ILE A 75 10.40 -4.56 2.64
N LEU A 76 11.29 -4.06 3.52
CA LEU A 76 10.91 -3.06 4.52
C LEU A 76 10.44 -1.76 3.86
N ASP A 77 11.15 -1.28 2.85
CA ASP A 77 10.79 -0.08 2.10
C ASP A 77 9.46 -0.25 1.38
N TYR A 78 9.24 -1.41 0.75
CA TYR A 78 7.94 -1.75 0.15
C TYR A 78 6.81 -1.76 1.19
N HIS A 79 6.99 -2.44 2.31
CA HIS A 79 5.99 -2.51 3.39
C HIS A 79 5.70 -1.14 3.99
N LYS A 80 6.72 -0.30 4.18
CA LYS A 80 6.57 1.07 4.66
C LYS A 80 5.74 1.91 3.70
N HIS A 81 6.07 1.88 2.41
CA HIS A 81 5.33 2.60 1.39
C HIS A 81 3.85 2.16 1.32
N TYR A 82 3.60 0.85 1.42
CA TYR A 82 2.25 0.30 1.45
C TYR A 82 1.44 0.80 2.67
N VAL A 83 2.02 0.73 3.86
CA VAL A 83 1.39 1.22 5.10
C VAL A 83 1.11 2.73 5.03
N ASP A 84 2.06 3.51 4.54
CA ASP A 84 1.90 4.96 4.40
C ASP A 84 0.75 5.31 3.43
N THR A 85 0.62 4.56 2.33
CA THR A 85 -0.49 4.71 1.37
C THR A 85 -1.84 4.43 2.04
N VAL A 86 -1.97 3.29 2.72
CA VAL A 86 -3.20 2.91 3.42
C VAL A 86 -3.58 3.94 4.50
N VAL A 87 -2.59 4.45 5.24
CA VAL A 87 -2.80 5.49 6.25
C VAL A 87 -3.22 6.82 5.60
N ALA A 88 -2.66 7.16 4.44
CA ALA A 88 -3.06 8.35 3.70
C ALA A 88 -4.52 8.26 3.23
N GLU A 89 -4.92 7.11 2.67
CA GLU A 89 -6.31 6.85 2.28
C GLU A 89 -7.29 6.96 3.46
N GLY A 90 -6.96 6.33 4.60
CA GLY A 90 -7.77 6.46 5.81
C GLY A 90 -7.88 7.91 6.29
N ASN A 91 -6.81 8.70 6.16
CA ASN A 91 -6.87 10.12 6.48
C ASN A 91 -7.70 10.93 5.49
N GLU A 92 -7.69 10.58 4.21
CA GLU A 92 -8.52 11.24 3.19
C GLU A 92 -9.99 10.95 3.42
N ARG A 93 -10.36 9.68 3.63
CA ARG A 93 -11.73 9.27 4.00
C ARG A 93 -12.25 10.05 5.22
N LYS A 94 -11.40 10.23 6.23
CA LYS A 94 -11.70 11.06 7.41
C LYS A 94 -11.93 12.54 7.06
N LYS A 95 -11.17 13.11 6.12
CA LYS A 95 -11.38 14.50 5.67
C LYS A 95 -12.69 14.64 4.91
N GLU A 96 -13.00 13.71 4.02
CA GLU A 96 -14.26 13.67 3.26
C GLU A 96 -15.47 13.67 4.22
N LEU A 97 -15.49 12.77 5.21
CA LEU A 97 -16.55 12.76 6.24
C LEU A 97 -16.64 14.06 7.03
N THR A 98 -15.51 14.72 7.29
CA THR A 98 -15.50 16.01 7.98
C THR A 98 -16.12 17.11 7.10
N ALA A 99 -15.80 17.11 5.81
CA ALA A 99 -16.35 18.04 4.83
C ALA A 99 -17.86 17.85 4.65
N GLU A 100 -18.33 16.60 4.55
CA GLU A 100 -19.75 16.25 4.45
C GLU A 100 -20.55 16.73 5.68
N MET A 101 -20.04 16.51 6.89
CA MET A 101 -20.69 17.03 8.10
C MET A 101 -20.72 18.57 8.14
N GLY A 102 -19.69 19.23 7.62
CA GLY A 102 -19.66 20.69 7.47
C GLY A 102 -20.71 21.20 6.47
N SER A 103 -20.84 20.52 5.34
CA SER A 103 -21.81 20.83 4.28
C SER A 103 -23.27 20.54 4.71
N ALA A 104 -23.51 19.43 5.41
CA ALA A 104 -24.82 19.06 5.95
C ALA A 104 -25.30 20.04 7.05
N ARG A 105 -24.38 20.63 7.82
CA ARG A 105 -24.69 21.70 8.79
C ARG A 105 -25.03 23.02 8.12
N LEU A 106 -24.48 23.31 6.94
CA LEU A 106 -24.88 24.49 6.15
C LEU A 106 -26.26 24.28 5.49
N SER A 107 -26.55 23.05 5.05
CA SER A 107 -27.86 22.70 4.46
C SER A 107 -28.99 22.64 5.49
N SER A 108 -28.73 22.14 6.71
CA SER A 108 -29.75 22.08 7.78
C SER A 108 -29.98 23.44 8.47
N ARG A 109 -29.00 24.34 8.45
CA ARG A 109 -29.17 25.73 8.93
C ARG A 109 -29.76 26.66 7.86
N ALA A 110 -29.80 26.23 6.60
CA ALA A 110 -30.52 26.91 5.54
C ALA A 110 -32.05 26.71 5.64
N SER A 111 -32.55 25.69 6.33
CA SER A 111 -33.99 25.41 6.43
C SER A 111 -34.78 26.32 7.39
N SER A 112 -34.14 27.21 8.15
CA SER A 112 -34.85 28.21 8.99
C SER A 112 -34.47 29.66 8.69
N ARG A 113 -33.57 29.91 7.72
CA ARG A 113 -33.20 31.25 7.23
C ARG A 113 -32.96 31.31 5.72
N ALA A 114 -33.64 30.46 4.94
CA ALA A 114 -33.63 30.53 3.48
C ALA A 114 -34.39 31.79 3.00
N SER A 115 -33.70 32.91 3.03
CA SER A 115 -33.95 34.04 2.14
C SER A 115 -32.61 34.71 1.90
N SER A 116 -32.06 34.50 0.70
CA SER A 116 -30.85 35.13 0.11
C SER A 116 -29.48 34.48 0.38
N ALA A 117 -29.26 33.25 -0.13
CA ALA A 117 -27.90 32.89 -0.57
C ALA A 117 -27.62 33.68 -1.87
N SER A 118 -26.59 34.54 -1.86
CA SER A 118 -26.24 35.34 -3.04
C SER A 118 -25.75 34.43 -4.18
N SER A 119 -26.04 34.80 -5.43
CA SER A 119 -25.60 34.06 -6.63
C SER A 119 -24.07 33.82 -6.65
N ALA A 120 -23.29 34.67 -5.99
CA ALA A 120 -21.85 34.51 -5.83
C ALA A 120 -21.46 33.32 -4.94
N ALA A 121 -22.18 33.07 -3.85
CA ALA A 121 -21.91 31.95 -2.94
C ALA A 121 -22.19 30.59 -3.60
N LEU A 122 -23.29 30.49 -4.35
CA LEU A 122 -23.62 29.28 -5.11
C LEU A 122 -22.58 28.98 -6.21
N ARG A 123 -22.08 30.01 -6.89
CA ARG A 123 -21.02 29.86 -7.90
C ARG A 123 -19.68 29.45 -7.28
N ALA A 124 -19.35 29.95 -6.09
CA ALA A 124 -18.12 29.58 -5.40
C ALA A 124 -18.13 28.11 -4.97
N GLN A 125 -19.27 27.61 -4.48
CA GLN A 125 -19.44 26.21 -4.11
C GLN A 125 -19.38 25.28 -5.33
N ALA A 126 -20.09 25.62 -6.42
CA ALA A 126 -20.03 24.85 -7.66
C ALA A 126 -18.61 24.78 -8.26
N ARG A 127 -17.80 25.84 -8.10
CA ARG A 127 -16.38 25.83 -8.52
C ARG A 127 -15.52 24.93 -7.61
N GLY A 128 -15.79 24.91 -6.31
CA GLY A 128 -15.12 24.02 -5.36
C GLY A 128 -15.40 22.55 -5.66
N ASP A 129 -16.66 22.22 -5.91
CA ASP A 129 -17.08 20.85 -6.25
C ASP A 129 -16.51 20.40 -7.61
N ALA A 130 -16.47 21.30 -8.60
CA ALA A 130 -15.83 21.03 -9.88
C ALA A 130 -14.32 20.78 -9.74
N ALA A 131 -13.62 21.56 -8.91
CA ALA A 131 -12.19 21.37 -8.67
C ALA A 131 -11.89 20.04 -7.95
N ALA A 132 -12.73 19.64 -6.99
CA ALA A 132 -12.62 18.37 -6.31
C ALA A 132 -12.87 17.19 -7.26
N ALA A 133 -13.87 17.30 -8.14
CA ALA A 133 -14.16 16.28 -9.15
C ALA A 133 -13.00 16.10 -10.15
N ILE A 134 -12.38 17.19 -10.61
CA ILE A 134 -11.22 17.15 -11.51
C ILE A 134 -10.05 16.45 -10.80
N LYS A 135 -9.75 16.82 -9.56
CA LYS A 135 -8.65 16.20 -8.80
C LYS A 135 -8.89 14.70 -8.56
N LYS A 136 -10.14 14.31 -8.29
CA LYS A 136 -10.52 12.90 -8.16
C LYS A 136 -10.33 12.12 -9.46
N ALA A 137 -10.75 12.70 -10.59
CA ALA A 137 -10.56 12.10 -11.92
C ALA A 137 -9.07 11.96 -12.29
N GLU A 138 -8.22 12.92 -11.93
CA GLU A 138 -6.77 12.83 -12.14
C GLU A 138 -6.13 11.71 -11.31
N LEU A 139 -6.54 11.55 -10.06
CA LEU A 139 -6.03 10.48 -9.19
C LEU A 139 -6.48 9.10 -9.69
N GLU A 140 -7.73 8.98 -10.13
CA GLU A 140 -8.26 7.74 -10.71
C GLU A 140 -7.55 7.38 -12.02
N LYS A 141 -7.24 8.37 -12.87
CA LYS A 141 -6.42 8.15 -14.06
C LYS A 141 -5.02 7.64 -13.70
N LYS A 142 -4.36 8.25 -12.71
CA LYS A 142 -3.03 7.81 -12.25
C LYS A 142 -3.06 6.40 -11.68
N ARG A 143 -4.11 6.06 -10.93
CA ARG A 143 -4.32 4.70 -10.42
C ARG A 143 -4.39 3.69 -11.56
N ASN A 144 -5.19 3.97 -12.59
CA ASN A 144 -5.34 3.07 -13.73
C ASN A 144 -4.03 2.94 -14.53
N GLU A 145 -3.25 4.01 -14.68
CA GLU A 145 -1.92 3.96 -15.30
C GLU A 145 -0.95 3.07 -14.51
N ILE A 146 -0.95 3.18 -13.17
CA ILE A 146 -0.09 2.35 -12.30
C ILE A 146 -0.53 0.88 -12.34
N GLU A 147 -1.83 0.59 -12.23
CA GLU A 147 -2.35 -0.78 -12.33
C GLU A 147 -2.01 -1.41 -13.68
N SER A 148 -2.07 -0.63 -14.76
CA SER A 148 -1.66 -1.06 -16.10
C SER A 148 -0.16 -1.35 -16.20
N GLN A 149 0.70 -0.47 -15.66
CA GLN A 149 2.15 -0.67 -15.65
C GLN A 149 2.54 -1.92 -14.83
N LEU A 150 1.89 -2.14 -13.69
CA LEU A 150 2.11 -3.33 -12.87
C LEU A 150 1.72 -4.61 -13.62
N ALA A 151 0.55 -4.61 -14.27
CA ALA A 151 0.10 -5.75 -15.06
C ALA A 151 1.09 -6.09 -16.19
N LEU A 152 1.65 -5.07 -16.85
CA LEU A 152 2.67 -5.25 -17.88
C LEU A 152 3.97 -5.83 -17.31
N GLN A 153 4.45 -5.32 -16.17
CA GLN A 153 5.68 -5.78 -15.54
C GLN A 153 5.57 -7.25 -15.08
N ILE A 154 4.43 -7.62 -14.47
CA ILE A 154 4.15 -9.01 -14.09
C ILE A 154 4.15 -9.93 -15.32
N GLN A 155 3.56 -9.50 -16.44
CA GLN A 155 3.59 -10.28 -17.68
C GLN A 155 5.01 -10.47 -18.22
N GLN A 156 5.87 -9.45 -18.16
CA GLN A 156 7.26 -9.53 -18.60
C GLN A 156 8.06 -10.51 -17.72
N GLU A 157 7.89 -10.46 -16.40
CA GLU A 157 8.57 -11.39 -15.48
C GLU A 157 8.12 -12.84 -15.71
N LEU A 158 6.82 -13.08 -15.92
CA LEU A 158 6.30 -14.41 -16.25
C LEU A 158 6.87 -14.93 -17.57
N ALA A 159 7.04 -14.07 -18.58
CA ALA A 159 7.65 -14.44 -19.85
C ALA A 159 9.13 -14.81 -19.69
N LEU A 160 9.89 -14.01 -18.94
CA LEU A 160 11.31 -14.29 -18.64
C LEU A 160 11.48 -15.58 -17.83
N SER A 161 10.59 -15.83 -16.86
CA SER A 161 10.62 -17.05 -16.05
C SER A 161 10.35 -18.30 -16.90
N ARG A 162 9.38 -18.24 -17.82
CA ARG A 162 9.13 -19.30 -18.81
C ARG A 162 10.33 -19.55 -19.72
N GLN A 163 10.99 -18.48 -20.18
CA GLN A 163 12.18 -18.61 -21.02
C GLN A 163 13.32 -19.31 -20.28
N LYS A 164 13.58 -18.94 -19.02
CA LYS A 164 14.60 -19.59 -18.18
C LYS A 164 14.31 -21.07 -17.94
N ILE A 165 13.04 -21.43 -17.73
CA ILE A 165 12.63 -22.84 -17.58
C ILE A 165 12.89 -23.61 -18.88
N ASN A 166 12.54 -23.05 -20.03
CA ASN A 166 12.77 -23.68 -21.33
C ASN A 166 14.27 -23.85 -21.64
N GLU A 167 15.07 -22.82 -21.37
CA GLU A 167 16.52 -22.86 -21.59
C GLU A 167 17.20 -23.89 -20.67
N LYS A 168 16.77 -23.98 -19.40
CA LYS A 168 17.22 -25.02 -18.48
C LYS A 168 16.86 -26.42 -18.98
N ALA A 169 15.63 -26.62 -19.46
CA ALA A 169 15.20 -27.90 -20.01
C ALA A 169 15.99 -28.29 -21.28
N GLN A 170 16.34 -27.31 -22.12
CA GLN A 170 17.19 -27.55 -23.30
C GLN A 170 18.63 -27.94 -22.92
N LEU A 171 19.22 -27.26 -21.93
CA LEU A 171 20.55 -27.60 -21.43
C LEU A 171 20.57 -29.00 -20.78
N GLU A 172 19.51 -29.37 -20.06
CA GLU A 172 19.36 -30.68 -19.43
C GLU A 172 19.20 -31.78 -20.48
N SER A 173 18.39 -31.56 -21.52
CA SER A 173 18.29 -32.45 -22.68
C SER A 173 19.62 -32.64 -23.40
N HIS A 174 20.41 -31.58 -23.58
CA HIS A 174 21.74 -31.68 -24.19
C HIS A 174 22.72 -32.49 -23.32
N ARG A 175 22.68 -32.31 -21.99
CA ARG A 175 23.50 -33.07 -21.03
C ARG A 175 23.13 -34.55 -21.03
N GLU A 176 21.84 -34.87 -21.08
CA GLU A 176 21.38 -36.26 -21.21
C GLU A 176 21.77 -36.88 -22.54
N SER A 177 21.66 -36.16 -23.65
CA SER A 177 22.09 -36.66 -24.96
C SER A 177 23.60 -36.97 -25.03
N HIS A 178 24.43 -36.20 -24.32
CA HIS A 178 25.85 -36.48 -24.20
C HIS A 178 26.16 -37.68 -23.30
N ARG A 179 25.38 -37.91 -22.23
CA ARG A 179 25.53 -39.09 -21.36
C ARG A 179 25.24 -40.42 -22.05
N TYR A 180 24.40 -40.44 -23.08
CA TYR A 180 24.08 -41.65 -23.85
C TYR A 180 25.01 -41.92 -25.05
N ARG A 181 26.06 -41.10 -25.23
CA ARG A 181 27.06 -41.26 -26.32
C ARG A 181 28.44 -41.76 -25.84
N GLU A 182 28.62 -42.00 -24.55
CA GLU A 182 29.76 -42.72 -23.96
C GLU A 182 29.37 -44.15 -23.61
#